data_AF-A0AAU1KU09-F1
#
_entry.id   AF-A0AAU1KU09-F1
#
_cell.length_a   1.000
_cell.length_b   1.000
_cell.length_c   1.000
_cell.angle_alpha   90.00
_cell.angle_beta   90.00
_cell.angle_gamma   90.00
#
_symmetry.space_group_name_H-M   'P 1'
#
loop_
_entity.id
_entity.type
_entity.pdbx_description
1 polymer ?
#
loop_
_entity_poly.entity_id
_entity_poly.type
_entity_poly.pdbx_seq_one_letter_code
_entity_poly.pdbx_strand_id
1 'polypeptide(L)'
;MARSWARIDAWTRRHAPASYALLAPPADPAEVEAAQTAMGLRFPADLLESLACHDGITKWANLLPDQPPVSVAGMLDHWRMCVEIAGDDPDLTEPHGDDEDDEPWWHPQWIPWAQSDGDSQVIDMREGPGRGRLGSAPHADTPTFHDGWPSLAVYLTAVADVLDHGGEADDMVPYLTLEGELWWDFPGETELNGDPLTPAPTTNGTPAG
;
A
#
# COMPACT_ATOMS: atom_id res chain seq x y z
N MET A 1 1.45 -4.17 14.20
CA MET A 1 1.55 -3.01 13.30
C MET A 1 2.20 -1.78 13.92
N ALA A 2 1.79 -1.34 15.12
CA ALA A 2 2.26 -0.08 15.73
C ALA A 2 3.80 0.09 15.81
N ARG A 3 4.56 -1.01 15.97
CA ARG A 3 6.02 -0.97 15.95
C ARG A 3 6.58 -0.60 14.58
N SER A 4 6.04 -1.15 13.50
CA SER A 4 6.51 -0.90 12.14
C SER A 4 6.24 0.56 11.75
N TRP A 5 5.01 1.05 12.00
CA TRP A 5 4.70 2.47 11.82
C TRP A 5 5.57 3.39 12.67
N ALA A 6 5.82 3.08 13.95
CA ALA A 6 6.70 3.91 14.77
C ALA A 6 8.14 4.04 14.23
N ARG A 7 8.64 3.00 13.54
CA ARG A 7 9.96 3.03 12.87
C ARG A 7 9.91 3.87 11.60
N ILE A 8 8.91 3.65 10.75
CA ILE A 8 8.68 4.43 9.52
C ILE A 8 8.52 5.92 9.88
N ASP A 9 7.73 6.24 10.90
CA ASP A 9 7.55 7.59 11.45
C ASP A 9 8.86 8.21 11.90
N ALA A 10 9.66 7.49 12.69
CA ALA A 10 10.92 8.00 13.20
C ALA A 10 11.90 8.29 12.06
N TRP A 11 11.94 7.42 11.05
CA TRP A 11 12.78 7.59 9.87
C TRP A 11 12.32 8.78 9.02
N THR A 12 11.04 8.82 8.65
CA THR A 12 10.48 9.87 7.79
C THR A 12 10.57 11.24 8.45
N ARG A 13 10.27 11.38 9.76
CA ARG A 13 10.48 12.64 10.50
C ARG A 13 11.90 13.18 10.41
N ARG A 14 12.89 12.28 10.35
CA ARG A 14 14.31 12.63 10.35
C ARG A 14 14.85 12.90 8.96
N HIS A 15 14.46 12.08 7.98
CA HIS A 15 15.10 12.02 6.67
C HIS A 15 14.22 12.54 5.53
N ALA A 16 12.90 12.47 5.68
CA ALA A 16 11.93 12.94 4.68
C ALA A 16 10.76 13.69 5.37
N PRO A 17 11.01 14.82 6.06
CA PRO A 17 9.99 15.51 6.85
C PRO A 17 8.84 16.06 6.01
N ALA A 18 9.07 16.32 4.71
CA ALA A 18 8.02 16.68 3.76
C ALA A 18 7.03 15.52 3.59
N SER A 19 7.53 14.29 3.37
CA SER A 19 6.70 13.09 3.29
C SER A 19 6.03 12.74 4.63
N TYR A 20 6.72 12.92 5.76
CA TYR A 20 6.11 12.73 7.08
C TYR A 20 4.89 13.63 7.31
N ALA A 21 4.96 14.88 6.84
CA ALA A 21 3.85 15.83 6.98
C ALA A 21 2.59 15.44 6.16
N LEU A 22 2.72 14.50 5.22
CA LEU A 22 1.62 14.02 4.40
C LEU A 22 0.86 12.84 5.03
N LEU A 23 1.49 12.10 5.97
CA LEU A 23 0.82 11.04 6.71
C LEU A 23 -0.37 11.62 7.50
N ALA A 24 -1.56 11.08 7.26
CA ALA A 24 -2.76 11.52 7.94
C ALA A 24 -2.72 11.14 9.44
N PRO A 25 -3.48 11.85 10.31
CA PRO A 25 -3.72 11.36 11.66
C PRO A 25 -4.45 9.99 11.64
N PRO A 26 -4.55 9.30 12.79
CA PRO A 26 -5.35 8.07 12.91
C PRO A 26 -6.78 8.24 12.40
N ALA A 27 -7.31 7.19 11.77
CA ALA A 27 -8.69 7.14 11.27
C ALA A 27 -9.71 7.24 12.42
N ASP A 28 -10.87 7.85 12.14
CA ASP A 28 -12.00 7.82 13.07
C ASP A 28 -12.55 6.39 13.15
N PRO A 29 -12.58 5.75 14.34
CA PRO A 29 -13.17 4.42 14.49
C PRO A 29 -14.62 4.30 13.99
N ALA A 30 -15.40 5.39 14.05
CA ALA A 30 -16.76 5.40 13.52
C ALA A 30 -16.81 5.33 11.99
N GLU A 31 -15.86 5.97 11.30
CA GLU A 31 -15.72 5.89 9.85
C GLU A 31 -15.25 4.50 9.42
N VAL A 32 -14.31 3.90 10.17
CA VAL A 32 -13.87 2.51 9.95
C VAL A 32 -15.04 1.53 10.07
N GLU A 33 -15.86 1.64 11.12
CA GLU A 33 -17.04 0.79 11.29
C GLU A 33 -18.10 1.02 10.20
N ALA A 34 -18.28 2.26 9.75
CA ALA A 34 -19.18 2.58 8.65
C ALA A 34 -18.70 1.97 7.32
N ALA A 35 -17.40 2.03 7.03
CA ALA A 35 -16.81 1.42 5.83
C ALA A 35 -16.93 -0.11 5.84
N GLN A 36 -16.58 -0.75 6.96
CA GLN A 36 -16.78 -2.20 7.13
C GLN A 36 -18.25 -2.60 6.88
N THR A 37 -19.20 -1.83 7.44
CA THR A 37 -20.63 -2.07 7.24
C THR A 37 -21.04 -1.90 5.78
N ALA A 38 -20.57 -0.83 5.12
CA ALA A 38 -20.91 -0.53 3.74
C ALA A 38 -20.33 -1.55 2.74
N MET A 39 -19.12 -2.05 2.99
CA MET A 39 -18.47 -3.09 2.18
C MET A 39 -18.99 -4.49 2.49
N GLY A 40 -19.71 -4.67 3.61
CA GLY A 40 -20.12 -6.00 4.08
C GLY A 40 -18.95 -6.88 4.52
N LEU A 41 -17.80 -6.27 4.85
CA LEU A 41 -16.56 -6.95 5.23
C LEU A 41 -16.13 -6.56 6.64
N ARG A 42 -15.31 -7.42 7.23
CA ARG A 42 -14.53 -7.06 8.43
C ARG A 42 -13.10 -6.85 8.01
N PHE A 43 -12.53 -5.71 8.38
CA PHE A 43 -11.13 -5.41 8.09
C PHE A 43 -10.25 -6.32 8.94
N PRO A 44 -9.12 -6.82 8.39
CA PRO A 44 -8.19 -7.63 9.15
C PRO A 44 -7.51 -6.78 10.24
N ALA A 45 -7.04 -7.45 11.29
CA ALA A 45 -6.54 -6.76 12.49
C ALA A 45 -5.33 -5.86 12.20
N ASP A 46 -4.47 -6.27 11.28
CA ASP A 46 -3.31 -5.50 10.86
C ASP A 46 -3.68 -4.22 10.11
N LEU A 47 -4.71 -4.25 9.25
CA LEU A 47 -5.28 -3.05 8.63
C LEU A 47 -5.89 -2.11 9.67
N LEU A 48 -6.67 -2.63 10.62
CA LEU A 48 -7.23 -1.82 11.70
C LEU A 48 -6.15 -1.15 12.56
N GLU A 49 -5.08 -1.87 12.90
CA GLU A 49 -3.95 -1.29 13.62
C GLU A 49 -3.17 -0.26 12.78
N SER A 50 -3.11 -0.44 11.45
CA SER A 50 -2.49 0.51 10.52
C SER A 50 -3.27 1.82 10.47
N LEU A 51 -4.60 1.73 10.29
CA LEU A 51 -5.51 2.87 10.28
C LEU A 51 -5.55 3.61 11.63
N ALA A 52 -5.33 2.89 12.73
CA ALA A 52 -5.17 3.50 14.05
C ALA A 52 -3.84 4.27 14.22
N CYS A 53 -2.90 4.15 13.28
CA CYS A 53 -1.70 4.98 13.21
C CYS A 53 -1.91 6.15 12.22
N HIS A 54 -2.32 5.83 10.99
CA HIS A 54 -2.50 6.79 9.90
C HIS A 54 -3.69 6.41 9.01
N ASP A 55 -4.58 7.36 8.77
CA ASP A 55 -5.68 7.25 7.79
C ASP A 55 -5.18 7.51 6.36
N GLY A 56 -4.17 6.75 5.92
CA GLY A 56 -3.49 6.95 4.65
C GLY A 56 -2.69 8.26 4.59
N ILE A 57 -2.67 8.89 3.41
CA ILE A 57 -1.98 10.16 3.15
C ILE A 57 -2.94 11.26 2.71
N THR A 58 -2.63 12.49 3.10
CA THR A 58 -3.48 13.68 2.85
C THR A 58 -3.35 14.25 1.43
N LYS A 59 -2.26 13.90 0.74
CA LYS A 59 -1.99 14.21 -0.66
C LYS A 59 -1.16 13.07 -1.24
N TRP A 60 -1.21 12.91 -2.55
CA TRP A 60 -0.40 11.93 -3.26
C TRP A 60 1.10 12.10 -2.95
N ALA A 61 1.76 10.99 -2.64
CA ALA A 61 3.19 10.88 -2.42
C ALA A 61 3.63 9.41 -2.53
N ASN A 62 4.85 9.19 -3.03
CA ASN A 62 5.48 7.88 -3.10
C ASN A 62 6.13 7.52 -1.74
N LEU A 63 5.29 7.18 -0.76
CA LEU A 63 5.70 6.96 0.64
C LEU A 63 6.03 5.50 0.97
N LEU A 64 5.42 4.56 0.26
CA LEU A 64 5.58 3.12 0.44
C LEU A 64 5.81 2.50 -0.96
N PRO A 65 6.42 1.30 -1.04
CA PRO A 65 6.52 0.56 -2.31
C PRO A 65 5.15 0.35 -2.97
N ASP A 66 5.10 0.30 -4.30
CA ASP A 66 3.88 0.15 -5.11
C ASP A 66 2.91 1.34 -4.96
N GLN A 67 1.71 1.14 -4.39
CA GLN A 67 0.68 2.17 -4.32
C GLN A 67 0.70 2.96 -3.00
N PRO A 68 0.33 4.26 -3.02
CA PRO A 68 0.20 5.04 -1.79
C PRO A 68 -1.02 4.61 -0.97
N PRO A 69 -0.92 4.56 0.37
CA PRO A 69 -2.03 4.18 1.23
C PRO A 69 -3.12 5.26 1.22
N VAL A 70 -4.37 4.84 1.06
CA VAL A 70 -5.52 5.75 1.02
C VAL A 70 -6.26 5.79 2.35
N SER A 71 -7.03 6.85 2.59
CA SER A 71 -7.89 6.95 3.77
C SER A 71 -9.03 5.93 3.72
N VAL A 72 -9.67 5.64 4.85
CA VAL A 72 -10.85 4.77 4.94
C VAL A 72 -11.95 5.20 3.95
N ALA A 73 -12.15 6.51 3.80
CA ALA A 73 -13.09 7.04 2.82
C ALA A 73 -12.66 6.70 1.39
N GLY A 74 -11.36 6.87 1.07
CA GLY A 74 -10.78 6.49 -0.22
C GLY A 74 -10.89 5.00 -0.52
N MET A 75 -10.64 4.13 0.48
CA MET A 75 -10.82 2.69 0.35
C MET A 75 -12.27 2.34 -0.04
N LEU A 76 -13.24 2.95 0.66
CA LEU A 76 -14.66 2.71 0.41
C LEU A 76 -15.11 3.23 -0.97
N ASP A 77 -14.66 4.41 -1.36
CA ASP A 77 -15.01 5.03 -2.64
C ASP A 77 -14.43 4.23 -3.81
N HIS A 78 -13.16 3.81 -3.71
CA HIS A 78 -12.55 2.96 -4.73
C HIS A 78 -13.24 1.59 -4.80
N TRP A 79 -13.51 0.96 -3.66
CA TRP A 79 -14.24 -0.32 -3.63
C TRP A 79 -15.61 -0.23 -4.31
N ARG A 80 -16.39 0.83 -4.01
CA ARG A 80 -17.70 1.05 -4.65
C ARG A 80 -17.58 1.22 -6.15
N MET A 81 -16.61 2.02 -6.59
CA MET A 81 -16.33 2.24 -8.01
C MET A 81 -16.02 0.92 -8.71
N CYS A 82 -15.13 0.09 -8.16
CA CYS A 82 -14.79 -1.20 -8.78
C CYS A 82 -15.97 -2.18 -8.78
N VAL A 83 -16.76 -2.25 -7.69
CA VAL A 83 -18.00 -3.04 -7.67
C VAL A 83 -19.00 -2.56 -8.72
N GLU A 84 -19.15 -1.25 -8.90
CA GLU A 84 -20.04 -0.67 -9.92
C GLU A 84 -19.58 -0.96 -11.35
N ILE A 85 -18.28 -0.84 -11.62
CA ILE A 85 -17.68 -1.14 -12.93
C ILE A 85 -17.82 -2.63 -13.26
N ALA A 86 -17.50 -3.52 -12.31
CA ALA A 86 -17.64 -4.96 -12.51
C ALA A 86 -19.11 -5.35 -12.74
N GLY A 87 -20.03 -4.76 -11.96
CA GLY A 87 -21.45 -5.02 -12.06
C GLY A 87 -21.77 -6.52 -11.99
N ASP A 88 -22.57 -7.00 -12.94
CA ASP A 88 -22.87 -8.42 -13.15
C ASP A 88 -22.13 -8.98 -14.38
N ASP A 89 -21.06 -8.32 -14.85
CA ASP A 89 -20.32 -8.74 -16.03
C ASP A 89 -19.42 -9.95 -15.68
N PRO A 90 -19.68 -11.15 -16.23
CA PRO A 90 -18.82 -12.32 -15.98
C PRO A 90 -17.38 -12.07 -16.46
N ASP A 91 -17.19 -11.21 -17.47
CA ASP A 91 -15.86 -10.85 -17.98
C ASP A 91 -15.02 -10.07 -16.94
N LEU A 92 -15.63 -9.55 -15.89
CA LEU A 92 -14.97 -8.77 -14.83
C LEU A 92 -15.06 -9.43 -13.45
N THR A 93 -16.00 -10.35 -13.26
CA THR A 93 -16.33 -10.95 -11.95
C THR A 93 -15.92 -12.41 -11.81
N GLU A 94 -15.63 -13.08 -12.92
CA GLU A 94 -15.09 -14.45 -12.94
C GLU A 94 -13.61 -14.44 -13.36
N PRO A 95 -12.79 -15.40 -12.90
CA PRO A 95 -11.44 -15.61 -13.41
C PRO A 95 -11.44 -15.93 -14.91
N HIS A 96 -10.51 -15.31 -15.65
CA HIS A 96 -10.38 -15.52 -17.11
C HIS A 96 -9.11 -16.28 -17.45
N GLY A 97 -9.15 -17.60 -17.26
CA GLY A 97 -8.13 -18.52 -17.75
C GLY A 97 -8.28 -19.93 -17.17
N ASP A 98 -7.34 -20.80 -17.54
CA ASP A 98 -7.32 -22.21 -17.14
C ASP A 98 -6.40 -22.46 -15.92
N ASP A 99 -5.72 -21.43 -15.41
CA ASP A 99 -4.74 -21.54 -14.35
C ASP A 99 -5.41 -21.36 -12.97
N GLU A 100 -4.98 -22.15 -12.00
CA GLU A 100 -5.56 -22.16 -10.63
C GLU A 100 -5.33 -20.85 -9.87
N ASP A 101 -4.44 -20.00 -10.39
CA ASP A 101 -4.08 -18.69 -9.85
C ASP A 101 -4.77 -17.52 -10.57
N ASP A 102 -5.65 -17.77 -11.55
CA ASP A 102 -6.37 -16.69 -12.25
C ASP A 102 -7.33 -15.97 -11.31
N GLU A 103 -7.30 -14.64 -11.37
CA GLU A 103 -8.15 -13.77 -10.56
C GLU A 103 -9.12 -12.98 -11.45
N PRO A 104 -10.34 -12.66 -10.96
CA PRO A 104 -11.24 -11.76 -11.69
C PRO A 104 -10.64 -10.36 -11.74
N TRP A 105 -11.14 -9.50 -12.64
CA TRP A 105 -10.74 -8.08 -12.65
C TRP A 105 -11.04 -7.39 -11.31
N TRP A 106 -12.17 -7.74 -10.67
CA TRP A 106 -12.46 -7.31 -9.31
C TRP A 106 -13.25 -8.35 -8.53
N HIS A 107 -12.98 -8.43 -7.22
CA HIS A 107 -13.77 -9.25 -6.31
C HIS A 107 -14.31 -8.41 -5.13
N PRO A 108 -15.60 -8.52 -4.76
CA PRO A 108 -16.18 -7.73 -3.67
C PRO A 108 -15.54 -7.97 -2.29
N GLN A 109 -14.84 -9.09 -2.11
CA GLN A 109 -14.09 -9.39 -0.87
C GLN A 109 -12.65 -8.86 -0.86
N TRP A 110 -12.25 -8.03 -1.82
CA TRP A 110 -10.95 -7.36 -1.80
C TRP A 110 -11.07 -5.98 -1.16
N ILE A 111 -10.15 -5.65 -0.25
CA ILE A 111 -10.10 -4.35 0.40
C ILE A 111 -8.96 -3.53 -0.24
N PRO A 112 -9.24 -2.46 -1.00
CA PRO A 112 -8.20 -1.62 -1.62
C PRO A 112 -7.61 -0.67 -0.58
N TRP A 113 -6.50 -1.05 0.03
CA TRP A 113 -5.89 -0.28 1.12
C TRP A 113 -4.93 0.82 0.62
N ALA A 114 -4.41 0.65 -0.59
CA ALA A 114 -3.53 1.59 -1.28
C ALA A 114 -3.91 1.70 -2.76
N GLN A 115 -3.84 2.90 -3.34
CA GLN A 115 -4.32 3.15 -4.69
C GLN A 115 -3.77 4.45 -5.30
N SER A 116 -3.50 4.42 -6.61
CA SER A 116 -3.24 5.60 -7.45
C SER A 116 -3.73 5.33 -8.88
N ASP A 117 -4.35 6.33 -9.51
CA ASP A 117 -4.76 6.28 -10.94
C ASP A 117 -5.56 5.05 -11.39
N GLY A 118 -6.23 4.39 -10.45
CA GLY A 118 -7.05 3.19 -10.71
C GLY A 118 -6.35 1.90 -10.35
N ASP A 119 -5.02 1.88 -10.32
CA ASP A 119 -4.25 0.75 -9.80
C ASP A 119 -4.37 0.70 -8.29
N SER A 120 -4.52 -0.50 -7.75
CA SER A 120 -4.71 -0.68 -6.31
C SER A 120 -3.93 -1.87 -5.78
N GLN A 121 -3.47 -1.72 -4.55
CA GLN A 121 -3.02 -2.84 -3.75
C GLN A 121 -4.16 -3.25 -2.82
N VAL A 122 -4.52 -4.53 -2.88
CA VAL A 122 -5.72 -5.08 -2.25
C VAL A 122 -5.39 -6.12 -1.20
N ILE A 123 -6.24 -6.23 -0.17
CA ILE A 123 -6.19 -7.31 0.82
C ILE A 123 -7.31 -8.30 0.56
N ASP A 124 -6.97 -9.58 0.37
CA ASP A 124 -7.95 -10.64 0.07
C ASP A 124 -8.68 -11.12 1.32
N MET A 125 -10.00 -10.92 1.40
CA MET A 125 -10.82 -11.38 2.52
C MET A 125 -11.63 -12.65 2.22
N ARG A 126 -11.41 -13.30 1.06
CA ARG A 126 -12.03 -14.59 0.74
C ARG A 126 -11.63 -15.65 1.77
N GLU A 127 -12.53 -16.61 2.03
CA GLU A 127 -12.23 -17.69 2.94
C GLU A 127 -11.19 -18.64 2.32
N GLY A 128 -10.14 -18.95 3.07
CA GLY A 128 -9.12 -19.89 2.63
C GLY A 128 -7.74 -19.57 3.19
N PRO A 129 -6.71 -20.34 2.79
CA PRO A 129 -5.32 -20.13 3.23
C PRO A 129 -4.76 -18.75 2.88
N GLY A 130 -5.26 -18.13 1.81
CA GLY A 130 -4.84 -16.80 1.34
C GLY A 130 -5.50 -15.63 2.06
N ARG A 131 -6.43 -15.85 2.99
CA ARG A 131 -7.16 -14.75 3.65
C ARG A 131 -6.21 -13.82 4.40
N GLY A 132 -6.23 -12.54 4.04
CA GLY A 132 -5.42 -11.47 4.61
C GLY A 132 -4.16 -11.15 3.81
N ARG A 133 -3.86 -11.89 2.73
CA ARG A 133 -2.72 -11.60 1.86
C ARG A 133 -2.94 -10.32 1.05
N LEU A 134 -1.86 -9.65 0.70
CA LEU A 134 -1.84 -8.50 -0.21
C LEU A 134 -1.64 -9.01 -1.63
N GLY A 135 -2.24 -8.31 -2.60
CA GLY A 135 -1.99 -8.50 -4.01
C GLY A 135 -2.13 -7.18 -4.76
N SER A 136 -1.77 -7.21 -6.04
CA SER A 136 -1.96 -6.08 -6.94
C SER A 136 -3.22 -6.29 -7.77
N ALA A 137 -3.99 -5.22 -7.93
CA ALA A 137 -5.15 -5.15 -8.80
C ALA A 137 -4.99 -3.90 -9.70
N PRO A 138 -4.19 -4.03 -10.78
CA PRO A 138 -4.01 -2.97 -11.77
C PRO A 138 -5.31 -2.76 -12.57
N HIS A 139 -5.60 -1.53 -12.95
CA HIS A 139 -6.86 -1.22 -13.64
C HIS A 139 -6.89 -1.69 -15.10
N ALA A 140 -5.72 -1.95 -15.69
CA ALA A 140 -5.53 -2.27 -17.10
C ALA A 140 -4.90 -3.66 -17.34
N ASP A 141 -4.68 -4.45 -16.29
CA ASP A 141 -4.08 -5.78 -16.36
C ASP A 141 -4.77 -6.74 -15.37
N THR A 142 -4.37 -8.01 -15.36
CA THR A 142 -4.96 -9.03 -14.50
C THR A 142 -4.46 -8.88 -13.06
N PRO A 143 -5.36 -8.84 -12.06
CA PRO A 143 -4.97 -8.89 -10.66
C PRO A 143 -4.19 -10.16 -10.31
N THR A 144 -3.28 -10.06 -9.34
CA THR A 144 -2.48 -11.20 -8.90
C THR A 144 -2.10 -11.12 -7.43
N PHE A 145 -1.97 -12.29 -6.81
CA PHE A 145 -1.45 -12.47 -5.46
C PHE A 145 -0.18 -13.34 -5.43
N HIS A 146 0.35 -13.75 -6.58
CA HIS A 146 1.47 -14.70 -6.67
C HIS A 146 2.73 -14.18 -5.96
N ASP A 147 3.12 -12.95 -6.27
CA ASP A 147 4.26 -12.24 -5.67
C ASP A 147 3.82 -11.32 -4.52
N GLY A 148 2.60 -11.52 -4.03
CA GLY A 148 1.98 -10.72 -2.97
C GLY A 148 2.54 -10.99 -1.57
N TRP A 149 2.22 -10.11 -0.64
CA TRP A 149 2.67 -10.24 0.75
C TRP A 149 1.70 -11.10 1.58
N PRO A 150 2.18 -11.93 2.53
CA PRO A 150 1.29 -12.75 3.35
C PRO A 150 0.30 -11.97 4.23
N SER A 151 0.61 -10.71 4.55
CA SER A 151 -0.24 -9.79 5.31
C SER A 151 0.32 -8.37 5.27
N LEU A 152 -0.51 -7.38 5.61
CA LEU A 152 -0.08 -5.97 5.66
C LEU A 152 1.00 -5.79 6.74
N ALA A 153 0.89 -6.55 7.82
CA ALA A 153 1.89 -6.56 8.89
C ALA A 153 3.28 -6.99 8.41
N VAL A 154 3.36 -7.99 7.53
CA VAL A 154 4.64 -8.46 6.97
C VAL A 154 5.21 -7.42 6.02
N TYR A 155 4.38 -6.88 5.13
CA TYR A 155 4.77 -5.82 4.19
C TYR A 155 5.33 -4.58 4.93
N LEU A 156 4.59 -3.99 5.87
CA LEU A 156 5.04 -2.80 6.59
C LEU A 156 6.25 -3.08 7.50
N THR A 157 6.45 -4.32 7.95
CA THR A 157 7.68 -4.71 8.65
C THR A 157 8.88 -4.73 7.71
N ALA A 158 8.73 -5.27 6.49
CA ALA A 158 9.78 -5.27 5.48
C ALA A 158 10.15 -3.83 5.07
N VAL A 159 9.16 -2.96 4.83
CA VAL A 159 9.40 -1.52 4.58
C VAL A 159 10.22 -0.88 5.70
N ALA A 160 9.81 -1.10 6.96
CA ALA A 160 10.54 -0.57 8.11
C ALA A 160 11.97 -1.13 8.22
N ASP A 161 12.18 -2.40 7.88
CA ASP A 161 13.50 -3.04 7.87
C ASP A 161 14.41 -2.42 6.79
N VAL A 162 13.88 -2.17 5.59
CA VAL A 162 14.62 -1.49 4.51
C VAL A 162 15.01 -0.07 4.90
N LEU A 163 14.12 0.72 5.50
CA LEU A 163 14.46 2.06 5.98
C LEU A 163 15.52 2.05 7.10
N ASP A 164 15.52 1.03 7.96
CA ASP A 164 16.48 0.93 9.06
C ASP A 164 17.85 0.38 8.68
N HIS A 165 17.90 -0.50 7.68
CA HIS A 165 19.06 -1.35 7.38
C HIS A 165 19.50 -1.32 5.92
N GLY A 166 18.69 -0.79 5.02
CA GLY A 166 18.84 -0.93 3.57
C GLY A 166 18.33 -2.29 3.09
N GLY A 167 18.43 -2.52 1.78
CA GLY A 167 17.84 -3.69 1.12
C GLY A 167 16.67 -3.26 0.24
N GLU A 168 15.82 -4.21 -0.10
CA GLU A 168 14.72 -4.04 -1.07
C GLU A 168 13.42 -4.55 -0.45
N ALA A 169 12.31 -3.91 -0.80
CA ALA A 169 10.97 -4.40 -0.53
C ALA A 169 10.19 -4.27 -1.83
N ASP A 170 9.61 -5.38 -2.30
CA ASP A 170 8.85 -5.43 -3.56
C ASP A 170 9.73 -5.04 -4.77
N ASP A 171 10.99 -5.50 -4.78
CA ASP A 171 12.03 -5.12 -5.76
C ASP A 171 12.31 -3.60 -5.83
N MET A 172 11.84 -2.82 -4.86
CA MET A 172 12.05 -1.37 -4.77
C MET A 172 13.01 -0.98 -3.63
N VAL A 173 13.73 0.12 -3.84
CA VAL A 173 14.61 0.76 -2.85
C VAL A 173 14.17 2.21 -2.60
N PRO A 174 14.41 2.76 -1.40
CA PRO A 174 14.07 4.13 -1.09
C PRO A 174 15.15 5.11 -1.57
N TYR A 175 14.68 6.21 -2.15
CA TYR A 175 15.42 7.40 -2.54
C TYR A 175 14.86 8.64 -1.84
N LEU A 176 15.63 9.72 -1.90
CA LEU A 176 15.18 11.07 -1.60
C LEU A 176 15.19 11.89 -2.89
N THR A 177 14.08 12.59 -3.16
CA THR A 177 13.98 13.60 -4.21
C THR A 177 14.82 14.83 -3.85
N LEU A 178 14.96 15.77 -4.79
CA LEU A 178 15.65 17.05 -4.56
C LEU A 178 14.98 17.86 -3.42
N GLU A 179 13.67 17.74 -3.28
CA GLU A 179 12.84 18.36 -2.25
C GLU A 179 12.92 17.63 -0.90
N GLY A 180 13.63 16.50 -0.83
CA GLY A 180 13.76 15.68 0.37
C GLY A 180 12.50 14.87 0.67
N GLU A 181 11.73 14.51 -0.35
CA GLU A 181 10.61 13.58 -0.24
C GLU A 181 11.11 12.14 -0.44
N LEU A 182 10.55 11.21 0.31
CA LEU A 182 10.75 9.79 0.08
C LEU A 182 10.18 9.41 -1.28
N TRP A 183 10.92 8.55 -1.99
CA TRP A 183 10.53 8.00 -3.28
C TRP A 183 11.03 6.57 -3.39
N TRP A 184 10.14 5.60 -3.54
CA TRP A 184 10.49 4.22 -3.84
C TRP A 184 10.58 4.01 -5.34
N ASP A 185 11.64 3.36 -5.79
CA ASP A 185 11.84 3.01 -7.20
C ASP A 185 12.74 1.77 -7.35
N PHE A 186 12.94 1.31 -8.58
CA PHE A 186 13.82 0.19 -8.86
C PHE A 186 15.30 0.51 -8.52
N PRO A 187 16.09 -0.49 -8.09
CA PRO A 187 17.51 -0.32 -7.83
C PRO A 187 18.26 0.23 -9.04
N GLY A 188 19.04 1.28 -8.81
CA GLY A 188 19.90 1.88 -9.83
C GLY A 188 19.29 3.09 -10.54
N GLU A 189 18.04 3.43 -10.24
CA GLU A 189 17.46 4.71 -10.67
C GLU A 189 18.26 5.89 -10.12
N THR A 190 18.41 6.92 -10.96
CA THR A 190 19.28 8.08 -10.68
C THR A 190 18.61 9.43 -10.86
N GLU A 191 17.46 9.48 -11.53
CA GLU A 191 16.71 10.72 -11.75
C GLU A 191 15.19 10.47 -11.79
N LEU A 192 14.43 11.46 -11.35
CA LEU A 192 12.97 11.53 -11.43
C LEU A 192 12.61 12.81 -12.17
N ASN A 193 11.97 12.70 -13.34
CA ASN A 193 11.60 13.85 -14.18
C ASN A 193 12.78 14.79 -14.53
N GLY A 194 14.01 14.26 -14.56
CA GLY A 194 15.25 15.02 -14.81
C GLY A 194 15.89 15.65 -13.58
N ASP A 195 15.29 15.50 -12.40
CA ASP A 195 15.87 15.88 -11.12
C ASP A 195 16.56 14.68 -10.45
N PRO A 196 17.70 14.86 -9.76
CA PRO A 196 18.47 13.75 -9.23
C PRO A 196 17.74 13.03 -8.08
N LEU A 197 17.82 11.70 -8.08
CA LEU A 197 17.46 10.85 -6.95
C LEU A 197 18.70 10.49 -6.14
N THR A 198 18.64 10.68 -4.82
CA THR A 198 19.72 10.29 -3.91
C THR A 198 19.30 9.06 -3.11
N PRO A 199 20.09 7.98 -3.04
CA PRO A 199 19.76 6.83 -2.21
C PRO A 199 19.45 7.23 -0.77
N ALA A 200 18.35 6.74 -0.23
CA ALA A 200 17.90 7.15 1.09
C ALA A 200 18.84 6.61 2.18
N PRO A 201 19.16 7.40 3.22
CA PRO A 201 20.01 6.95 4.31
C PRO A 201 19.30 5.90 5.16
N THR A 202 20.06 4.98 5.75
CA THR A 202 19.51 4.01 6.70
C THR A 202 19.57 4.55 8.13
N THR A 203 18.63 4.18 9.01
CA THR A 203 18.65 4.61 10.43
C THR A 203 19.99 4.29 11.12
N ASN A 204 20.60 3.17 10.77
CA ASN A 204 21.87 2.69 11.32
C ASN A 204 23.09 3.03 10.46
N GLY A 205 22.90 3.75 9.36
CA GLY A 205 23.97 4.22 8.49
C GLY A 205 24.69 5.40 9.10
N THR A 206 26.02 5.30 9.20
CA THR A 206 26.86 6.47 9.48
C THR A 206 26.69 7.45 8.30
N PRO A 207 26.58 8.78 8.52
CA PRO A 207 26.58 9.72 7.39
C PRO A 207 27.80 9.45 6.53
N ALA A 208 27.63 9.37 5.20
CA ALA A 208 28.76 9.45 4.29
C ALA A 208 29.46 10.79 4.58
N GLY A 209 30.64 10.71 5.20
CA GLY A 209 31.48 11.85 5.54
C GLY A 209 32.22 12.40 4.32
#